data_AF-A0A7M1S294-F1
#
_entry.id   AF-A0A7M1S294-F1
#
_cell.length_a   1.000
_cell.length_b   1.000
_cell.length_c   1.000
_cell.angle_alpha   90.00
_cell.angle_beta   90.00
_cell.angle_gamma   90.00
#
_symmetry.space_group_name_H-M   'P 1'
#
loop_
_entity.id
_entity.type
_entity.pdbx_description
1 polymer ?
#
loop_
_entity_poly.entity_id
_entity_poly.type
_entity_poly.pdbx_seq_one_letter_code
_entity_poly.pdbx_strand_id
1 'polypeptide(L)'
;MNETCIRMYCESEGRCHGIVLVFFNKEQKERVLSKADELAHRHRVAPDISIRKMNKYGEVFIEFYDDYHKEGGCFFEDLVETLGAKLCDCEELL
;
A
#
# COMPACT_ATOMS: atom_id res chain seq x y z
N MET A 1 -5.01 -15.20 11.33
CA MET A 1 -4.66 -13.80 11.00
C MET A 1 -5.70 -12.88 11.62
N ASN A 2 -5.29 -11.75 12.18
CA ASN A 2 -6.25 -10.78 12.71
C ASN A 2 -6.77 -9.90 11.56
N GLU A 3 -7.95 -10.25 11.03
CA GLU A 3 -8.57 -9.62 9.85
C GLU A 3 -9.05 -8.18 10.10
N THR A 4 -8.89 -7.67 11.32
CA THR A 4 -9.34 -6.32 11.71
C THR A 4 -8.41 -5.20 11.25
N CYS A 5 -7.18 -5.51 10.84
CA CYS A 5 -6.16 -4.50 10.52
C CYS A 5 -5.61 -4.67 9.10
N ILE A 6 -5.32 -3.54 8.44
CA ILE A 6 -4.57 -3.50 7.18
C ILE A 6 -3.11 -3.88 7.48
N ARG A 7 -2.52 -4.70 6.62
CA ARG A 7 -1.11 -5.12 6.71
C ARG A 7 -0.33 -4.56 5.53
N MET A 8 0.99 -4.45 5.68
CA MET A 8 1.85 -4.01 4.60
C MET A 8 3.11 -4.86 4.47
N TYR A 9 3.62 -5.00 3.25
CA TYR A 9 4.98 -5.46 2.98
C TYR A 9 5.55 -4.71 1.76
N CYS A 10 6.87 -4.66 1.66
CA CYS A 10 7.54 -4.06 0.49
C CYS A 10 7.71 -5.12 -0.59
N GLU A 11 7.34 -4.80 -1.82
CA GLU A 11 7.56 -5.65 -2.98
C GLU A 11 8.55 -4.96 -3.92
N SER A 12 9.62 -5.68 -4.28
CA SER A 12 10.63 -5.22 -5.22
C SER A 12 10.86 -6.29 -6.28
N GLU A 13 10.29 -6.12 -7.47
CA GLU A 13 10.64 -6.90 -8.66
C GLU A 13 11.41 -6.02 -9.64
N GLY A 14 12.71 -6.29 -9.81
CA GLY A 14 13.57 -5.56 -10.74
C GLY A 14 13.82 -4.11 -10.31
N ARG A 15 13.32 -3.14 -11.10
CA ARG A 15 13.44 -1.69 -10.85
C ARG A 15 12.21 -1.07 -10.16
N CYS A 16 11.11 -1.81 -10.04
CA CYS A 16 9.92 -1.32 -9.37
C CYS A 16 10.08 -1.47 -7.86
N HIS A 17 9.87 -0.39 -7.12
CA HIS A 17 9.83 -0.37 -5.66
C HIS A 17 8.48 0.20 -5.22
N GLY A 18 7.71 -0.60 -4.50
CA GLY A 18 6.39 -0.22 -4.01
C GLY A 18 6.03 -0.90 -2.71
N ILE A 19 4.88 -0.50 -2.16
CA ILE A 19 4.28 -1.16 -1.00
C ILE A 19 3.04 -1.94 -1.42
N VAL A 20 2.85 -3.08 -0.79
CA VAL A 20 1.62 -3.86 -0.90
C VAL A 20 0.85 -3.70 0.39
N LEU A 21 -0.41 -3.26 0.29
CA LEU A 21 -1.36 -3.14 1.39
C LEU A 21 -2.41 -4.25 1.30
N VAL A 22 -2.42 -5.13 2.30
CA VAL A 22 -3.35 -6.26 2.40
C VAL A 22 -4.63 -5.83 3.12
N PHE A 23 -5.76 -6.12 2.49
CA PHE A 23 -7.10 -5.92 3.05
C PHE A 23 -7.91 -7.22 3.08
N PHE A 24 -8.77 -7.36 4.08
CA PHE A 24 -9.60 -8.55 4.31
C PHE A 24 -11.08 -8.30 4.01
N ASN A 25 -11.47 -7.04 3.86
CA ASN A 25 -12.85 -6.67 3.55
C ASN A 25 -12.94 -5.41 2.67
N LYS A 26 -14.15 -5.13 2.18
CA LYS A 26 -14.44 -4.01 1.27
C LYS A 26 -14.18 -2.64 1.90
N GLU A 27 -14.49 -2.50 3.19
CA GLU A 27 -14.29 -1.24 3.93
C GLU A 27 -12.80 -0.88 4.01
N GLN A 28 -11.95 -1.85 4.35
CA GLN A 28 -10.50 -1.68 4.37
C GLN A 28 -9.96 -1.30 2.99
N LYS A 29 -10.44 -1.96 1.92
CA LYS A 29 -10.05 -1.62 0.55
C LYS A 29 -10.41 -0.17 0.21
N GLU A 30 -11.65 0.24 0.47
CA GLU A 30 -12.12 1.61 0.19
C GLU A 30 -11.33 2.63 0.99
N ARG A 31 -10.99 2.31 2.25
CA ARG A 31 -10.14 3.16 3.09
C ARG A 31 -8.72 3.29 2.53
N VAL A 32 -8.10 2.20 2.07
CA VAL A 32 -6.78 2.25 1.43
C VAL A 32 -6.81 3.16 0.20
N LEU A 33 -7.75 2.93 -0.71
CA LEU A 33 -7.85 3.70 -1.96
C LEU A 33 -8.13 5.18 -1.71
N SER A 34 -9.06 5.49 -0.80
CA SER A 34 -9.39 6.87 -0.45
C SER A 34 -8.21 7.62 0.17
N LYS A 35 -7.41 6.96 1.02
CA LYS A 35 -6.23 7.59 1.65
C LYS A 35 -5.05 7.70 0.71
N ALA A 36 -4.84 6.72 -0.16
CA ALA A 36 -3.85 6.83 -1.22
C ALA A 36 -4.15 8.03 -2.14
N ASP A 37 -5.40 8.21 -2.55
CA ASP A 37 -5.83 9.35 -3.38
C ASP A 37 -5.65 10.69 -2.65
N GLU A 38 -6.10 10.80 -1.39
CA GLU A 38 -5.93 12.01 -0.58
C GLU A 38 -4.46 12.42 -0.45
N LEU A 39 -3.58 11.46 -0.16
CA LEU A 39 -2.15 11.71 0.02
C LEU A 39 -1.43 11.96 -1.30
N ALA A 40 -1.86 11.33 -2.40
CA ALA A 40 -1.33 11.61 -3.73
C ALA A 40 -1.56 13.09 -4.10
N HIS A 41 -2.76 13.61 -3.84
CA HIS A 41 -3.06 15.03 -4.02
C HIS A 41 -2.26 15.94 -3.09
N ARG A 42 -2.11 15.56 -1.82
CA ARG A 42 -1.37 16.35 -0.82
C ARG A 42 0.11 16.49 -1.18
N HIS A 43 0.74 15.38 -1.54
CA HIS A 43 2.15 15.30 -1.89
C HIS A 43 2.43 15.65 -3.36
N ARG A 44 1.39 15.92 -4.15
CA ARG A 44 1.47 16.21 -5.60
C ARG A 44 2.19 15.11 -6.38
N VAL A 45 1.94 13.87 -5.99
CA VAL A 45 2.50 12.67 -6.62
C VAL A 45 1.39 11.89 -7.32
N ALA A 46 1.78 11.06 -8.30
CA ALA A 46 0.85 10.18 -9.02
C ALA A 46 1.39 8.75 -8.97
N PRO A 47 1.09 8.00 -7.89
CA PRO A 47 1.49 6.59 -7.81
C PRO A 47 0.67 5.75 -8.79
N ASP A 48 1.27 4.68 -9.31
CA ASP A 48 0.51 3.62 -9.97
C ASP A 48 -0.12 2.73 -8.90
N ILE A 49 -1.40 2.39 -9.08
CA ILE A 49 -2.17 1.61 -8.12
C ILE A 49 -2.78 0.40 -8.82
N SER A 50 -2.35 -0.78 -8.40
CA SER A 50 -2.84 -2.06 -8.89
C SER A 50 -3.58 -2.82 -7.79
N ILE A 51 -4.70 -3.46 -8.11
CA ILE A 51 -5.50 -4.23 -7.15
C ILE A 51 -5.45 -5.71 -7.52
N ARG A 52 -4.91 -6.54 -6.63
CA ARG A 52 -4.86 -8.00 -6.79
C ARG A 52 -5.88 -8.65 -5.86
N LYS A 53 -6.52 -9.73 -6.33
CA LYS A 53 -7.44 -10.53 -5.53
C LYS A 53 -6.80 -11.88 -5.22
N MET A 54 -6.69 -12.19 -3.94
CA MET A 54 -6.27 -13.50 -3.45
C MET A 54 -7.49 -14.28 -2.94
N ASN A 55 -7.31 -15.55 -2.62
CA ASN A 55 -8.42 -16.41 -2.18
C ASN A 55 -9.06 -15.97 -0.87
N LYS A 56 -8.30 -15.39 0.06
CA LYS A 56 -8.75 -15.02 1.42
C LYS A 56 -8.62 -13.53 1.75
N TYR A 57 -7.98 -12.76 0.89
CA TYR A 57 -7.70 -11.34 1.08
C TYR A 57 -7.51 -10.67 -0.29
N GLY A 58 -7.38 -9.35 -0.32
CA GLY A 58 -6.92 -8.64 -1.50
C GLY A 58 -5.75 -7.74 -1.17
N GLU A 59 -5.08 -7.30 -2.22
CA GLU A 59 -3.90 -6.46 -2.15
C GLU A 59 -4.13 -5.20 -2.97
N VAL A 60 -3.68 -4.08 -2.43
CA VAL A 60 -3.46 -2.85 -3.17
C VAL A 60 -1.95 -2.66 -3.25
N PHE A 61 -1.41 -2.82 -4.45
CA PHE A 61 -0.02 -2.53 -4.74
C PHE A 61 0.10 -1.08 -5.22
N ILE A 62 1.00 -0.33 -4.60
CA ILE A 62 1.22 1.09 -4.88
C ILE A 62 2.71 1.28 -5.17
N GLU A 63 3.02 1.74 -6.38
CA GLU A 63 4.39 1.94 -6.86
C GLU A 63 4.58 3.29 -7.53
N PHE A 64 5.85 3.72 -7.66
CA PHE A 64 6.24 4.87 -8.46
C PHE A 64 7.18 4.40 -9.58
N TYR A 65 6.89 4.78 -10.83
CA TYR A 65 7.80 4.53 -11.95
C TYR A 65 8.92 5.60 -12.00
N ASP A 66 10.15 5.13 -11.82
CA ASP A 66 11.46 5.76 -12.06
C ASP A 66 11.84 7.08 -11.35
N ASP A 67 12.95 7.01 -10.61
CA ASP A 67 13.99 8.01 -10.32
C ASP A 67 13.65 9.43 -9.82
N TYR A 68 12.39 9.89 -9.81
CA TYR A 68 12.12 11.33 -9.74
C TYR A 68 11.59 11.89 -8.42
N HIS A 69 11.14 11.10 -7.45
CA HIS A 69 10.44 11.70 -6.30
C HIS A 69 11.06 11.29 -4.97
N LYS A 70 11.99 12.14 -4.47
CA LYS A 70 12.32 12.21 -3.04
C LYS A 70 11.07 12.34 -2.15
N GLU A 71 9.98 12.85 -2.71
CA GLU A 71 8.66 13.01 -2.08
C GLU A 71 7.88 11.68 -1.97
N GLY A 72 8.24 10.64 -2.73
CA GLY A 72 7.60 9.32 -2.65
C GLY A 72 7.82 8.62 -1.30
N GLY A 73 8.94 8.90 -0.63
CA GLY A 73 9.20 8.41 0.73
C GLY A 73 8.20 8.96 1.75
N CYS A 74 7.96 10.27 1.73
CA CYS A 74 6.99 10.92 2.61
C CYS A 74 5.55 10.46 2.34
N PHE A 75 5.22 10.17 1.08
CA PHE A 75 3.92 9.60 0.72
C PHE A 75 3.68 8.24 1.38
N PHE A 76 4.64 7.32 1.29
CA PHE A 76 4.48 5.98 1.86
C PHE A 76 4.42 6.00 3.38
N GLU A 77 5.25 6.81 4.04
CA GLU A 77 5.24 6.98 5.50
C GLU A 77 3.88 7.50 5.98
N ASP A 78 3.39 8.60 5.40
CA ASP A 78 2.08 9.19 5.73
C ASP A 78 0.93 8.20 5.51
N LEU A 79 1.00 7.39 4.44
CA LEU A 79 -0.05 6.43 4.09
C LEU A 79 -0.13 5.31 5.12
N VAL A 80 1.03 4.79 5.54
CA VAL A 80 1.13 3.72 6.54
C VAL A 80 0.63 4.22 7.90
N GLU A 81 1.08 5.41 8.32
CA GLU A 81 0.64 6.01 9.58
C GLU A 81 -0.86 6.29 9.59
N THR A 82 -1.41 6.87 8.51
CA THR A 82 -2.84 7.21 8.40
C THR A 82 -3.74 5.97 8.40
N LEU A 83 -3.27 4.88 7.81
CA LEU A 83 -3.99 3.61 7.80
C LEU A 83 -3.83 2.84 9.12
N GLY A 84 -2.82 3.16 9.93
CA GLY A 84 -2.38 2.32 11.03
C GLY A 84 -1.98 0.93 10.54
N ALA A 85 -1.41 0.87 9.33
CA ALA A 85 -1.05 -0.39 8.69
C ALA A 85 0.12 -1.02 9.46
N LYS A 86 0.01 -2.32 9.75
CA LYS A 86 1.08 -3.04 10.43
C LYS A 86 2.03 -3.63 9.41
N LEU A 87 3.33 -3.38 9.58
CA LEU A 87 4.36 -4.09 8.82
C LEU A 87 4.22 -5.59 9.12
N CYS A 88 4.07 -6.38 8.06
CA CYS A 88 4.15 -7.82 8.15
C CYS A 88 5.52 -8.26 7.68
N ASP A 89 6.18 -9.09 8.50
CA ASP A 89 7.26 -9.91 7.98
C ASP A 89 6.66 -10.89 6.96
N CYS A 90 7.32 -11.03 5.80
CA CYS A 90 6.83 -11.83 4.66
C CYS A 90 6.53 -13.30 5.03
N GLU A 91 7.06 -13.79 6.15
CA GLU A 91 6.80 -15.15 6.66
C GLU A 91 5.40 -15.32 7.26
N GLU A 92 4.71 -14.24 7.66
CA GLU A 92 3.39 -14.31 8.29
C GLU A 92 2.20 -14.37 7.31
N LEU A 93 2.45 -14.25 5.99
CA LEU A 93 1.42 -14.25 4.94
C LEU A 93 1.34 -15.57 4.15
N LEU A 94 2.31 -16.47 4.34
CA LEU A 94 2.36 -17.84 3.79
C LEU A 94 1.71 -18.84 4.76
#